data_AF-A0A351DW88-F1
#
_entry.id   AF-A0A351DW88-F1
#
_cell.length_a   1.000
_cell.length_b   1.000
_cell.length_c   1.000
_cell.angle_alpha   90.00
_cell.angle_beta   90.00
_cell.angle_gamma   90.00
#
_symmetry.space_group_name_H-M   'P 1'
#
loop_
_entity.id
_entity.type
_entity.pdbx_description
1 polymer ?
#
loop_
_entity_poly.entity_id
_entity_poly.type
_entity_poly.pdbx_seq_one_letter_code
_entity_poly.pdbx_strand_id
1 'polypeptide(L)'
;MIRWFQLSFVLLLAVGCGSSSHPLPQGAVSGLVPQPQSVMASGEDVGGRGFRCEGSLAVSWPEGWGMKAVRDWLDESGLDVVQTAQGEAPGRIAWVRANRPLGLEGYVLRIESDRVVIEAEDEEGA
;
A
#
# COMPACT_ATOMS: atom_id res chain seq x y z
N MET A 1 20.75 -56.14 22.72
CA MET A 1 20.36 -54.97 23.54
C MET A 1 20.74 -53.68 22.80
N ILE A 2 19.97 -53.26 21.79
CA ILE A 2 20.05 -51.93 21.16
C ILE A 2 18.69 -51.76 20.47
N ARG A 3 18.07 -50.56 20.60
CA ARG A 3 16.94 -49.97 19.84
C ARG A 3 15.88 -49.35 20.73
N TRP A 4 16.27 -48.44 21.63
CA TRP A 4 15.35 -47.54 22.33
C TRP A 4 15.74 -46.06 22.19
N PHE A 5 16.74 -45.74 21.38
CA PHE A 5 17.30 -44.38 21.26
C PHE A 5 16.88 -43.59 20.01
N GLN A 6 16.08 -44.19 19.11
CA GLN A 6 15.80 -43.61 17.79
C GLN A 6 14.47 -42.87 17.70
N LEU A 7 13.55 -43.02 18.65
CA LEU A 7 12.21 -42.39 18.58
C LEU A 7 12.12 -40.99 19.20
N SER A 8 13.14 -40.55 19.95
CA SER A 8 13.08 -39.23 20.61
C SER A 8 13.57 -38.08 19.73
N PHE A 9 14.26 -38.37 18.62
CA PHE A 9 14.89 -37.33 17.79
C PHE A 9 13.95 -36.74 16.72
N VAL A 10 12.90 -37.47 16.33
CA VAL A 10 12.00 -37.05 15.24
C VAL A 10 10.91 -36.07 15.71
N LEU A 11 10.60 -36.04 17.01
CA LEU A 11 9.52 -35.19 17.55
C LEU A 11 9.93 -33.72 17.79
N LEU A 12 11.24 -33.40 17.78
CA LEU A 12 11.76 -32.05 18.05
C LEU A 12 11.82 -31.13 16.82
N LEU A 13 11.60 -31.67 15.61
CA LEU A 13 11.63 -30.90 14.36
C LEU A 13 10.28 -30.24 14.00
N ALA A 14 9.22 -30.48 14.77
CA ALA A 14 7.89 -29.93 14.50
C ALA A 14 7.59 -28.61 15.23
N VAL A 15 8.50 -28.12 16.08
CA VAL A 15 8.30 -26.91 16.88
C VAL A 15 9.33 -25.87 16.50
N GLY A 16 9.02 -25.02 15.51
CA GLY A 16 9.89 -23.87 15.26
C GLY A 16 9.86 -23.23 13.87
N CYS A 17 8.72 -23.16 13.20
CA CYS A 17 8.49 -22.15 12.17
C CYS A 17 7.28 -21.30 12.56
N GLY A 18 7.27 -20.81 13.80
CA GLY A 18 6.46 -19.64 14.14
C GLY A 18 7.17 -18.44 13.53
N SER A 19 6.82 -18.10 12.30
CA SER A 19 7.26 -16.86 11.67
C SER A 19 6.80 -15.71 12.56
N SER A 20 7.68 -15.21 13.43
CA SER A 20 7.49 -13.91 14.06
C SER A 20 7.56 -12.89 12.94
N SER A 21 6.42 -12.62 12.32
CA SER A 21 6.28 -11.46 11.44
C SER A 21 6.56 -10.26 12.33
N HIS A 22 7.78 -9.72 12.22
CA HIS A 22 8.09 -8.43 12.81
C HIS A 22 6.97 -7.46 12.37
N PRO A 23 6.38 -6.70 13.31
CA PRO A 23 5.38 -5.73 12.92
C PRO A 23 6.00 -4.81 11.88
N LEU A 24 5.33 -4.68 10.74
CA LEU A 24 5.78 -3.77 9.69
C LEU A 24 5.88 -2.36 10.30
N PRO A 25 6.87 -1.56 9.90
CA PRO A 25 6.99 -0.19 10.36
C PRO A 25 5.66 0.54 10.12
N GLN A 26 5.10 1.11 11.19
CA GLN A 26 3.85 1.84 11.15
C GLN A 26 4.15 3.32 10.98
N GLY A 27 3.66 3.92 9.89
CA GLY A 27 3.75 5.36 9.67
C GLY A 27 2.84 6.14 10.62
N ALA A 28 3.11 7.44 10.76
CA ALA A 28 2.28 8.37 11.54
C ALA A 28 1.94 9.61 10.72
N VAL A 29 0.69 10.05 10.79
CA VAL A 29 0.20 11.24 10.07
C VAL A 29 0.80 12.54 10.60
N SER A 30 1.30 12.54 11.84
CA SER A 30 1.97 13.69 12.46
C SER A 30 3.27 14.10 11.76
N GLY A 31 3.86 13.22 10.94
CA GLY A 31 5.09 13.49 10.18
C GLY A 31 4.88 14.09 8.79
N LEU A 32 3.63 14.26 8.35
CA LEU A 32 3.32 14.78 7.01
C LEU A 32 3.55 16.28 6.93
N VAL A 33 4.18 16.73 5.83
CA VAL A 33 4.45 18.13 5.51
C VAL A 33 4.13 18.38 4.04
N PRO A 34 3.25 19.35 3.71
CA PRO A 34 2.39 20.09 4.64
C PRO A 34 1.42 19.17 5.38
N GLN A 35 0.92 19.63 6.53
CA GLN A 35 -0.11 18.90 7.25
C GLN A 35 -1.40 18.87 6.42
N PRO A 36 -2.04 17.70 6.24
CA PRO A 36 -3.32 17.62 5.54
C PRO A 36 -4.39 18.44 6.26
N GLN A 37 -5.32 19.03 5.50
CA GLN A 37 -6.41 19.82 6.08
C GLN A 37 -7.35 19.00 6.97
N SER A 38 -7.49 17.70 6.69
CA SER A 38 -8.29 16.78 7.49
C SER A 38 -7.75 15.36 7.31
N VAL A 39 -7.78 14.58 8.38
CA VAL A 39 -7.44 13.16 8.39
C VAL A 39 -8.48 12.44 9.24
N MET A 40 -9.07 11.38 8.68
CA MET A 40 -10.01 10.51 9.40
C MET A 40 -9.50 9.08 9.33
N ALA A 41 -9.21 8.49 10.48
CA ALA A 41 -8.89 7.08 10.56
C ALA A 41 -10.17 6.26 10.31
N SER A 42 -10.09 5.28 9.40
CA SER A 42 -11.14 4.28 9.25
C SER A 42 -11.15 3.41 10.51
N GLY A 43 -12.31 3.29 11.16
CA GLY A 43 -12.47 2.46 12.36
C GLY A 43 -12.30 0.95 12.12
N GLU A 44 -12.07 0.52 10.87
CA GLU A 44 -11.86 -0.87 10.44
C GLU A 44 -10.39 -1.33 10.48
N ASP A 45 -9.53 -0.68 11.27
CA ASP A 45 -8.19 -1.19 11.61
C ASP A 45 -8.25 -2.40 12.58
N VAL A 46 -9.20 -3.32 12.36
CA VAL A 46 -9.34 -4.58 13.11
C VAL A 46 -8.21 -5.53 12.69
N GLY A 47 -7.03 -5.28 13.25
CA GLY A 47 -5.85 -6.15 13.14
C GLY A 47 -4.60 -5.51 12.53
N GLY A 48 -4.53 -4.18 12.36
CA GLY A 48 -3.31 -3.52 11.85
C GLY A 48 -2.92 -3.93 10.44
N ARG A 49 -3.92 -4.32 9.62
CA ARG A 49 -3.74 -4.75 8.23
C ARG A 49 -4.11 -3.61 7.30
N GLY A 50 -3.36 -2.51 7.37
CA GLY A 50 -3.43 -1.46 6.35
C GLY A 50 -3.05 -1.98 4.96
N PHE A 51 -2.99 -1.09 3.97
CA PHE A 51 -2.60 -1.43 2.61
C PHE A 51 -1.21 -2.11 2.54
N ARG A 52 -1.12 -3.24 1.82
CA ARG A 52 0.11 -4.03 1.68
C ARG A 52 0.49 -4.25 0.22
N CYS A 53 1.71 -3.86 -0.15
CA CYS A 53 2.32 -4.22 -1.43
C CYS A 53 3.20 -5.46 -1.26
N GLU A 54 2.91 -6.54 -1.99
CA GLU A 54 3.69 -7.78 -1.95
C GLU A 54 4.79 -7.75 -3.03
N GLY A 55 5.60 -6.69 -3.04
CA GLY A 55 6.67 -6.50 -4.02
C GLY A 55 6.25 -6.09 -5.42
N SER A 56 4.96 -6.21 -5.78
CA SER A 56 4.39 -5.67 -7.02
C SER A 56 3.25 -4.69 -6.74
N LEU A 57 3.12 -3.69 -7.62
CA LEU A 57 2.14 -2.63 -7.50
C LEU A 57 1.53 -2.27 -8.87
N ALA A 58 0.22 -2.49 -9.01
CA ALA A 58 -0.53 -1.96 -10.14
C ALA A 58 -0.96 -0.52 -9.88
N VAL A 59 -0.64 0.39 -10.79
CA VAL A 59 -0.95 1.83 -10.68
C VAL A 59 -1.72 2.32 -11.90
N SER A 60 -2.63 3.27 -11.72
CA SER A 60 -3.36 3.91 -12.83
C SER A 60 -3.61 5.38 -12.57
N TRP A 61 -3.52 6.22 -13.59
CA TRP A 61 -3.91 7.63 -13.54
C TRP A 61 -4.55 8.07 -14.87
N PRO A 62 -5.26 9.21 -14.90
CA PRO A 62 -5.91 9.72 -16.10
C PRO A 62 -4.97 9.93 -17.28
N GLU A 63 -5.51 9.73 -18.48
CA GLU A 63 -4.78 10.05 -19.72
C GLU A 63 -4.42 11.54 -19.75
N GLY A 64 -3.20 11.82 -20.19
CA GLY A 64 -2.66 13.18 -20.28
C GLY A 64 -1.97 13.68 -19.02
N TRP A 65 -2.05 12.96 -17.89
CA TRP A 65 -1.26 13.31 -16.69
C TRP A 65 0.16 12.74 -16.79
N GLY A 66 1.15 13.64 -16.73
CA GLY A 66 2.57 13.31 -16.78
C GLY A 66 3.03 12.54 -15.54
N MET A 67 2.57 12.94 -14.35
CA MET A 67 2.81 12.28 -13.06
C MET A 67 4.30 12.08 -12.76
N LYS A 68 5.15 13.05 -13.10
CA LYS A 68 6.62 12.91 -13.02
C LYS A 68 7.08 12.51 -11.61
N ALA A 69 6.61 13.22 -10.59
CA ALA A 69 7.01 12.95 -9.20
C ALA A 69 6.63 11.54 -8.75
N VAL A 70 5.45 11.05 -9.16
CA VAL A 70 5.00 9.69 -8.87
C VAL A 70 5.85 8.66 -9.61
N ARG A 71 6.19 8.90 -10.89
CA ARG A 71 7.08 8.01 -11.65
C ARG A 71 8.47 7.92 -11.01
N ASP A 72 9.07 9.06 -10.67
CA ASP A 72 10.37 9.11 -10.01
C ASP A 72 10.32 8.32 -8.68
N TRP A 73 9.28 8.51 -7.87
CA TRP A 73 9.09 7.76 -6.62
C TRP A 73 8.92 6.25 -6.85
N LEU A 74 8.16 5.85 -7.86
CA LEU A 74 7.94 4.45 -8.21
C LEU A 74 9.25 3.78 -8.69
N ASP A 75 10.05 4.48 -9.48
CA ASP A 75 11.35 3.99 -9.97
C ASP A 75 12.34 3.75 -8.81
N GLU A 76 12.26 4.56 -7.74
CA GLU A 76 13.10 4.42 -6.54
C GLU A 76 12.51 3.47 -5.49
N SER A 77 11.25 3.05 -5.64
CA SER A 77 10.53 2.28 -4.61
C SER A 77 11.00 0.84 -4.42
N GLY A 78 11.70 0.29 -5.42
CA GLY A 78 12.08 -1.13 -5.46
C GLY A 78 10.89 -2.09 -5.67
N LEU A 79 9.72 -1.57 -6.06
CA LEU A 79 8.53 -2.35 -6.41
C LEU A 79 8.56 -2.74 -7.90
N ASP A 80 7.99 -3.90 -8.22
CA ASP A 80 7.64 -4.27 -9.58
C ASP A 80 6.32 -3.59 -9.99
N VAL A 81 6.44 -2.48 -10.71
CA VAL A 81 5.32 -1.59 -11.00
C VAL A 81 4.72 -1.89 -12.37
N VAL A 82 3.40 -2.10 -12.40
CA VAL A 82 2.62 -2.26 -13.63
C VAL A 82 1.68 -1.07 -13.77
N GLN A 83 1.93 -0.21 -14.76
CA GLN A 83 1.00 0.87 -15.10
C GLN A 83 -0.15 0.32 -15.96
N THR A 84 -1.38 0.46 -15.49
CA THR A 84 -2.59 0.05 -16.20
C THR A 84 -3.37 1.27 -16.69
N ALA A 85 -4.00 1.15 -17.87
CA ALA A 85 -4.90 2.19 -18.36
C ALA A 85 -6.12 2.33 -17.45
N GLN A 86 -6.60 3.56 -17.29
CA GLN A 86 -7.79 3.83 -16.49
C GLN A 86 -9.02 3.18 -17.14
N GLY A 87 -9.68 2.25 -16.44
CA GLY A 87 -10.91 1.58 -16.91
C GLY A 87 -10.74 0.12 -17.37
N GLU A 88 -9.52 -0.40 -17.49
CA GLU A 88 -9.28 -1.82 -17.79
C GLU A 88 -9.31 -2.67 -16.51
N ALA A 89 -8.45 -2.32 -15.56
CA ALA A 89 -8.48 -2.80 -14.19
C ALA A 89 -8.00 -1.66 -13.30
N PRO A 90 -8.76 -1.23 -12.27
CA PRO A 90 -8.27 -0.18 -11.40
C PRO A 90 -6.99 -0.66 -10.71
N GLY A 91 -5.90 0.10 -10.87
CA GLY A 91 -4.69 -0.14 -10.13
C GLY A 91 -4.99 -0.24 -8.63
N ARG A 92 -4.16 -1.00 -7.91
CA ARG A 92 -4.20 -1.02 -6.44
C ARG A 92 -3.93 0.38 -5.87
N ILE A 93 -3.22 1.22 -6.61
CA ILE A 93 -3.23 2.68 -6.41
C ILE A 93 -3.80 3.33 -7.67
N ALA A 94 -4.86 4.11 -7.51
CA ALA A 94 -5.53 4.76 -8.63
C ALA A 94 -5.69 6.25 -8.37
N TRP A 95 -5.12 7.07 -9.26
CA TRP A 95 -5.48 8.47 -9.39
C TRP A 95 -6.71 8.61 -10.28
N VAL A 96 -7.63 9.47 -9.88
CA VAL A 96 -8.92 9.69 -10.54
C VAL A 96 -9.19 11.19 -10.59
N ARG A 97 -9.69 11.66 -11.72
CA ARG A 97 -10.14 13.04 -11.84
C ARG A 97 -11.37 13.27 -10.95
N ALA A 98 -11.28 14.25 -10.06
CA ALA A 98 -12.39 14.67 -9.23
C ALA A 98 -13.47 15.33 -10.10
N ASN A 99 -14.71 14.98 -9.80
CA ASN A 99 -15.93 15.52 -10.41
C ASN A 99 -16.60 16.59 -9.51
N ARG A 100 -15.86 17.11 -8.53
CA ARG A 100 -16.25 18.19 -7.62
C ARG A 100 -15.03 19.10 -7.38
N PRO A 101 -15.25 20.38 -7.05
CA PRO A 101 -14.15 21.25 -6.64
C PRO A 101 -13.56 20.77 -5.31
N LEU A 102 -12.24 20.69 -5.25
CA LEU A 102 -11.38 20.40 -4.10
C LEU A 102 -10.53 21.62 -3.74
N GLY A 103 -10.42 22.62 -4.63
CA GLY A 103 -9.60 23.82 -4.44
C GLY A 103 -8.26 23.73 -5.17
N LEU A 104 -7.48 24.80 -5.09
CA LEU A 104 -6.15 24.86 -5.73
C LEU A 104 -5.26 23.74 -5.21
N GLU A 105 -4.73 22.92 -6.11
CA GLU A 105 -3.87 21.76 -5.80
C GLU A 105 -4.52 20.80 -4.78
N GLY A 106 -5.85 20.76 -4.76
CA GLY A 106 -6.62 19.98 -3.80
C GLY A 106 -6.73 18.51 -4.18
N TYR A 107 -6.57 17.64 -3.19
CA TYR A 107 -6.76 16.20 -3.36
C TYR A 107 -7.49 15.54 -2.19
N VAL A 108 -8.04 14.35 -2.46
CA VAL A 108 -8.56 13.44 -1.44
C VAL A 108 -7.89 12.08 -1.62
N LEU A 109 -7.17 11.63 -0.60
CA LEU A 109 -6.54 10.32 -0.55
C LEU A 109 -7.33 9.39 0.36
N ARG A 110 -7.78 8.25 -0.17
CA ARG A 110 -8.47 7.19 0.56
C ARG A 110 -7.64 5.93 0.52
N ILE A 111 -7.35 5.38 1.70
CA ILE A 111 -6.63 4.11 1.86
C ILE A 111 -7.64 3.10 2.40
N GLU A 112 -7.86 2.06 1.63
CA GLU A 112 -8.65 0.88 1.98
C GLU A 112 -7.70 -0.33 2.12
N SER A 113 -8.23 -1.48 2.54
CA SER A 113 -7.40 -2.66 2.85
C SER A 113 -6.58 -3.17 1.66
N ASP A 114 -7.14 -3.09 0.45
CA ASP A 114 -6.56 -3.63 -0.77
C ASP A 114 -6.23 -2.57 -1.84
N ARG A 115 -6.69 -1.33 -1.62
CA ARG A 115 -6.67 -0.26 -2.61
C ARG A 115 -6.41 1.12 -2.01
N VAL A 116 -5.74 1.97 -2.77
CA VAL A 116 -5.59 3.40 -2.54
C VAL A 116 -6.22 4.15 -3.70
N VAL A 117 -7.03 5.16 -3.40
CA VAL A 117 -7.62 6.05 -4.41
C VAL A 117 -7.25 7.48 -4.08
N ILE A 118 -6.72 8.18 -5.07
CA ILE A 118 -6.38 9.60 -5.01
C ILE A 118 -7.29 10.33 -5.98
N GLU A 119 -8.11 11.24 -5.48
CA GLU A 119 -8.97 12.10 -6.29
C GLU A 119 -8.37 13.50 -6.33
N ALA A 120 -8.13 14.04 -7.53
CA ALA A 120 -7.60 15.39 -7.74
C ALA A 120 -8.28 16.06 -8.96
N GLU A 121 -8.37 17.39 -8.98
CA GLU A 121 -8.99 18.11 -10.11
C GLU A 121 -8.14 18.05 -11.39
N ASP A 122 -6.82 18.12 -11.22
CA ASP A 122 -5.79 18.19 -12.26
C ASP A 122 -4.51 17.42 -11.84
N GLU A 123 -3.47 17.50 -12.68
CA GLU A 123 -2.19 16.82 -12.43
C GLU A 123 -1.43 17.47 -11.27
N GLU A 124 -1.59 18.77 -11.07
CA GLU A 124 -0.92 19.53 -10.02
C GLU A 124 -1.39 19.16 -8.62
N GLY A 125 -2.68 18.85 -8.44
CA GLY A 125 -3.19 18.31 -7.18
C GLY A 125 -2.89 16.82 -6.95
N ALA A 126 -2.53 16.06 -7.99
CA ALA A 126 -2.44 14.60 -8.00
C ALA A 126 -1.11 14.04 -7.44
#